data_AF-A0A1Q8JM71-F1
#
_entry.id   AF-A0A1Q8JM71-F1
#
_cell.length_a   1.000
_cell.length_b   1.000
_cell.length_c   1.000
_cell.angle_alpha   90.00
_cell.angle_beta   90.00
_cell.angle_gamma   90.00
#
_symmetry.space_group_name_H-M   'P 1'
#
loop_
_entity.id
_entity.type
_entity.pdbx_description
1 polymer ?
#
loop_
_entity_poly.entity_id
_entity_poly.type
_entity_poly.pdbx_seq_one_letter_code
_entity_poly.pdbx_strand_id
1 'polypeptide(L)' 'MSKAVDRTVEELDAAMRELKRSLHGIPYRTGGFKNTHDNLARDVAHLTVHLDSARGALRDQK' A
#
# COMPACT_ATOMS: atom_id res chain seq x y z
N MET A 1 11.96 6.07 19.30
CA MET A 1 12.21 5.25 18.09
C MET A 1 13.04 6.03 17.08
N SER A 2 13.66 5.37 16.09
CA SER A 2 14.57 6.03 15.12
C SER A 2 13.78 6.77 14.03
N LYS A 3 14.12 8.03 13.75
CA LYS A 3 13.55 8.84 12.65
C LYS A 3 13.63 8.14 11.29
N ALA A 4 14.59 7.22 11.12
CA ALA A 4 14.72 6.44 9.90
C ALA A 4 13.52 5.49 9.69
N VAL A 5 13.03 4.85 10.74
CA VAL A 5 11.90 3.91 10.67
C VAL A 5 10.61 4.64 10.30
N ASP A 6 10.32 5.76 10.96
CA ASP A 6 9.14 6.58 10.66
C ASP A 6 9.12 7.01 9.19
N ARG A 7 10.27 7.51 8.69
CA ARG A 7 10.43 7.94 7.31
C ARG A 7 10.22 6.79 6.32
N THR A 8 10.79 5.62 6.57
CA THR A 8 10.62 4.45 5.70
C THR A 8 9.15 4.00 5.64
N VAL A 9 8.42 4.05 6.75
CA VAL A 9 6.98 3.74 6.78
C VAL A 9 6.18 4.75 5.98
N GLU A 10 6.50 6.05 6.07
CA GLU A 10 5.86 7.10 5.27
C GLU A 10 6.13 6.95 3.76
N GLU A 11 7.37 6.67 3.38
CA GLU A 11 7.74 6.44 1.98
C GLU A 11 7.03 5.20 1.41
N LEU A 12 6.87 4.14 2.21
CA LEU A 12 6.18 2.93 1.79
C LEU A 12 4.66 3.14 1.65
N ASP A 13 4.02 3.88 2.56
CA ASP A 13 2.60 4.27 2.41
C ASP A 13 2.38 5.10 1.13
N ALA A 14 3.28 6.05 0.84
CA ALA A 14 3.21 6.86 -0.37
C ALA A 14 3.30 6.00 -1.64
N ALA A 15 4.26 5.06 -1.68
CA ALA A 15 4.44 4.14 -2.80
C ALA A 15 3.21 3.22 -3.01
N MET A 16 2.59 2.73 -1.94
CA MET A 16 1.38 1.90 -2.05
C MET A 16 0.16 2.67 -2.55
N ARG A 17 -0.01 3.92 -2.12
CA ARG A 17 -1.06 4.80 -2.65
C ARG A 17 -0.85 5.09 -4.13
N GLU A 18 0.40 5.29 -4.55
CA GLU A 18 0.73 5.47 -5.96
C GLU A 18 0.44 4.22 -6.78
N LEU A 19 0.88 3.04 -6.32
CA LEU A 19 0.59 1.78 -6.96
C LEU A 19 -0.93 1.56 -7.13
N LYS A 20 -1.73 1.85 -6.10
CA LYS A 20 -3.20 1.80 -6.18
C LYS A 20 -3.78 2.73 -7.24
N ARG A 21 -3.25 3.95 -7.37
CA ARG A 21 -3.69 4.91 -8.41
C ARG A 21 -3.32 4.43 -9.80
N SER A 22 -2.12 3.89 -9.97
CA SER A 22 -1.64 3.36 -11.25
C SER A 22 -2.47 2.16 -11.70
N LEU A 23 -2.86 1.27 -10.77
CA LEU A 23 -3.73 0.13 -11.08
C LEU A 23 -5.09 0.56 -11.64
N HIS A 24 -5.71 1.61 -11.09
CA HIS A 24 -6.98 2.15 -11.63
C HIS A 24 -6.89 2.58 -13.10
N GLY A 25 -5.71 2.97 -13.59
CA GLY A 25 -5.49 3.38 -14.97
C GLY A 25 -5.34 2.23 -15.97
N ILE A 26 -5.19 0.99 -15.50
CA ILE A 26 -4.91 -0.17 -16.37
C ILE A 26 -6.23 -0.82 -16.82
N PRO A 27 -6.46 -0.97 -18.14
CA PRO A 27 -7.57 -1.76 -18.65
C PRO A 27 -7.43 -3.22 -18.21
N TYR A 28 -8.27 -3.66 -17.27
CA TYR A 28 -8.14 -4.99 -16.66
C TYR A 28 -9.04 -6.07 -17.29
N ARG A 29 -10.02 -5.69 -18.12
CA ARG A 29 -10.99 -6.63 -18.69
C ARG A 29 -10.48 -7.37 -19.95
N THR A 30 -9.28 -7.07 -20.40
CA THR A 30 -8.66 -7.66 -21.60
C THR A 30 -7.67 -8.77 -21.22
N GLY A 31 -7.68 -9.88 -21.97
CA GLY A 31 -6.64 -10.93 -21.87
C GLY A 31 -6.63 -11.78 -20.59
N GLY A 32 -7.76 -11.88 -19.87
CA GLY A 32 -7.83 -12.70 -18.65
C GLY A 32 -7.15 -12.09 -17.42
N PHE A 33 -6.67 -10.85 -17.51
CA PHE A 33 -5.91 -10.17 -16.45
C PHE A 33 -6.77 -9.68 -15.27
N LYS A 34 -8.11 -9.67 -15.41
CA LYS A 34 -9.04 -9.13 -14.39
C LYS A 34 -8.78 -9.68 -12.99
N ASN A 35 -8.66 -10.99 -12.85
CA ASN A 35 -8.49 -11.62 -11.53
C ASN A 35 -7.16 -11.22 -10.90
N THR A 36 -6.09 -11.18 -11.69
CA THR A 36 -4.76 -10.75 -11.24
C THR A 36 -4.77 -9.28 -10.82
N HIS A 37 -5.41 -8.41 -11.61
CA HIS A 37 -5.57 -7.00 -11.28
C HIS A 37 -6.34 -6.81 -9.98
N ASP A 38 -7.49 -7.47 -9.83
CA ASP A 38 -8.36 -7.31 -8.66
C ASP A 38 -7.71 -7.85 -7.38
N ASN A 39 -6.98 -8.97 -7.48
CA ASN A 39 -6.21 -9.52 -6.38
C ASN A 39 -5.09 -8.56 -5.96
N LEU A 40 -4.31 -8.05 -6.93
CA LEU A 40 -3.24 -7.10 -6.64
C LEU A 40 -3.78 -5.80 -6.02
N ALA A 41 -4.89 -5.26 -6.53
CA ALA A 41 -5.52 -4.07 -5.97
C ALA A 41 -6.00 -4.30 -4.52
N ARG A 42 -6.52 -5.49 -4.22
CA ARG A 42 -6.89 -5.90 -2.86
C ARG A 42 -5.65 -5.99 -1.95
N ASP A 43 -4.59 -6.66 -2.39
CA ASP A 43 -3.37 -6.83 -1.59
C ASP A 43 -2.70 -5.50 -1.26
N VAL A 44 -2.64 -4.58 -2.22
CA VAL A 44 -2.13 -3.20 -2.01
C VAL A 44 -2.98 -2.46 -0.99
N ALA A 45 -4.31 -2.61 -1.03
CA ALA A 45 -5.19 -1.98 -0.06
C ALA A 45 -4.96 -2.52 1.35
N HIS A 46 -4.81 -3.85 1.51
CA HIS A 46 -4.49 -4.47 2.80
C HIS A 46 -3.14 -3.98 3.33
N LEU A 47 -2.10 -3.97 2.50
CA LEU A 47 -0.77 -3.52 2.89
C LEU A 47 -0.78 -2.05 3.35
N THR A 48 -1.52 -1.18 2.66
CA THR A 48 -1.70 0.24 3.06
C THR A 48 -2.29 0.36 4.47
N VAL A 49 -3.30 -0.44 4.80
CA VAL A 49 -3.92 -0.45 6.14
C VAL A 49 -2.95 -0.98 7.21
N HIS A 50 -2.18 -2.02 6.88
CA HIS A 50 -1.18 -2.56 7.80
C HIS A 50 -0.06 -1.55 8.10
N LEU A 51 0.38 -0.77 7.10
CA LEU A 51 1.36 0.29 7.30
C LEU A 51 0.83 1.41 8.19
N ASP A 52 -0.43 1.81 7.99
CA ASP A 52 -1.08 2.80 8.84
C ASP A 52 -1.20 2.32 10.31
N SER A 53 -1.56 1.06 10.50
CA SER A 53 -1.62 0.43 11.82
C SER A 53 -0.24 0.34 12.48
N ALA A 54 0.78 -0.07 11.72
CA ALA A 54 2.16 -0.12 12.19
C ALA A 54 2.64 1.27 12.62
N ARG A 55 2.33 2.31 11.85
CA ARG A 55 2.65 3.70 12.20
C ARG A 55 2.04 4.12 13.54
N GLY A 56 0.80 3.74 13.84
CA GLY A 56 0.18 3.97 15.14
C GLY A 56 0.96 3.28 16.27
N ALA A 57 1.19 1.98 16.14
CA ALA A 57 1.92 1.19 17.13
C ALA A 57 3.37 1.65 17.35
N LEU A 58 4.03 2.19 16.32
CA LEU A 58 5.38 2.74 16.43
C LEU A 58 5.41 4.09 17.15
N ARG A 59 4.34 4.89 17.02
CA ARG A 59 4.20 6.18 17.72
C ARG A 59 3.80 6.02 19.19
N ASP A 60 3.01 5.01 19.52
CA ASP A 60 2.51 4.75 20.87
C ASP A 60 3.58 4.13 21.80
N GLN A 61 4.66 3.56 21.25
CA GLN A 61 5.83 3.07 22.01
C GLN A 61 6.77 4.20 22.49
N LYS A 62 6.22 5.40 22.73
CA LYS A 62 6.95 6.59 23.18
C LYS A 62 6.77 6.79 24.68
#